data_AF-A0A9E4LFY8-F1
#
_entry.id   AF-A0A9E4LFY8-F1
#
_cell.length_a   1.000
_cell.length_b   1.000
_cell.length_c   1.000
_cell.angle_alpha   90.00
_cell.angle_beta   90.00
_cell.angle_gamma   90.00
#
_symmetry.space_group_name_H-M   'P 1'
#
loop_
_entity.id
_entity.type
_entity.pdbx_description
1 polymer ?
#
loop_
_entity_poly.entity_id
_entity_poly.type
_entity_poly.pdbx_seq_one_letter_code
_entity_poly.pdbx_strand_id
1 'polypeptide(L)'
;VGDGVTEVSVGDRVAYAMHTGSYAEQQAVPAWLLVRIPDDMDFETGAATLLQAMTAHFLVNDIAPLQAGQRALVHAGAGGMGLLLIQMLKRIGLHVYTTVSTGEKAEMARGAGADDVILWTSRKKSAA
;
A
#
# COMPACT_ATOMS: atom_id res chain seq x y z
N VAL A 1 22.39 17.57 2.14
CA VAL A 1 21.28 18.32 2.76
C VAL A 1 21.48 19.79 2.43
N GLY A 2 20.45 20.49 1.95
CA GLY A 2 20.54 21.91 1.58
C GLY A 2 20.47 22.83 2.80
N ASP A 3 20.86 24.09 2.62
CA ASP A 3 20.83 25.09 3.70
C ASP A 3 19.41 25.30 4.24
N GLY A 4 19.28 25.36 5.57
CA GLY A 4 18.00 25.59 6.26
C GLY A 4 17.08 24.37 6.37
N VAL A 5 17.44 23.22 5.79
CA VAL A 5 16.71 21.96 5.99
C VAL A 5 16.97 21.41 7.40
N THR A 6 15.92 21.04 8.12
CA THR A 6 16.00 20.57 9.52
C THR A 6 15.31 19.23 9.76
N GLU A 7 14.50 18.77 8.80
CA GLU A 7 13.67 17.57 8.88
C GLU A 7 14.47 16.28 8.70
N VAL A 8 15.66 16.37 8.07
CA VAL A 8 16.55 15.25 7.76
C VAL A 8 18.01 15.65 7.91
N SER A 9 18.87 14.65 8.19
CA SER A 9 20.32 14.77 8.31
C SER A 9 21.05 13.85 7.33
N VAL A 10 22.33 14.15 7.06
CA VAL A 10 23.18 13.24 6.27
C VAL A 10 23.28 11.89 6.99
N GLY A 11 23.04 10.80 6.25
CA GLY A 11 23.03 9.45 6.78
C GLY A 11 21.63 8.92 7.14
N ASP A 12 20.60 9.78 7.19
CA ASP A 12 19.23 9.31 7.37
C ASP A 12 18.81 8.40 6.22
N ARG A 13 18.20 7.27 6.58
CA ARG A 13 17.55 6.36 5.64
C ARG A 13 16.18 6.94 5.30
N VAL A 14 15.97 7.28 4.04
CA VAL A 14 14.76 7.96 3.59
C VAL A 14 14.17 7.31 2.36
N ALA A 15 12.85 7.43 2.22
CA ALA A 15 12.11 7.17 1.00
C ALA A 15 11.28 8.42 0.64
N TYR A 16 10.84 8.51 -0.61
CA TYR A 16 9.95 9.59 -1.07
C TYR A 16 9.02 9.08 -2.17
N ALA A 17 7.93 9.80 -2.39
CA ALA A 17 6.99 9.56 -3.47
C ALA A 17 6.62 10.89 -4.15
N MET A 18 5.91 10.83 -5.28
CA MET A 18 5.38 12.02 -5.98
C MET A 18 6.45 13.01 -6.48
N HIS A 19 7.67 12.52 -6.72
CA HIS A 19 8.75 13.28 -7.37
C HIS A 19 9.36 12.46 -8.50
N THR A 20 9.45 13.04 -9.69
CA THR A 20 9.99 12.36 -10.88
C THR A 20 11.51 12.34 -10.90
N GLY A 21 12.09 11.38 -11.63
CA GLY A 21 13.55 11.28 -11.85
C GLY A 21 14.24 10.11 -11.14
N SER A 22 13.47 9.23 -10.49
CA SER A 22 14.00 8.22 -9.55
C SER A 22 14.83 7.10 -10.17
N TYR A 23 14.83 6.97 -11.49
CA TYR A 23 15.70 6.04 -12.22
C TYR A 23 17.08 6.67 -12.46
N ALA A 24 17.76 6.96 -11.36
CA ALA A 24 19.08 7.57 -11.31
C ALA A 24 19.81 7.12 -10.04
N GLU A 25 21.14 7.15 -10.04
CA GLU A 25 21.94 6.85 -8.84
C GLU A 25 21.79 7.93 -7.75
N GLN A 26 21.51 9.17 -8.17
CA GLN A 26 21.34 10.33 -7.30
C GLN A 26 20.24 11.25 -7.83
N GLN A 27 19.51 11.86 -6.91
CA GLN A 27 18.46 12.83 -7.23
C GLN A 27 18.33 13.87 -6.12
N ALA A 28 18.17 15.13 -6.51
CA ALA A 28 17.77 16.19 -5.58
C ALA A 28 16.25 16.11 -5.36
N VAL A 29 15.84 15.98 -4.09
CA VAL A 29 14.43 15.89 -3.67
C VAL A 29 14.17 16.97 -2.61
N PRO A 30 13.06 17.71 -2.69
CA PRO A 30 12.64 18.62 -1.62
C PRO A 30 12.54 17.88 -0.27
N ALA A 31 13.15 18.44 0.77
CA ALA A 31 13.25 17.78 2.08
C ALA A 31 11.88 17.41 2.69
N TRP A 32 10.86 18.24 2.45
CA TRP A 32 9.49 18.01 2.94
C TRP A 32 8.77 16.81 2.30
N LEU A 33 9.33 16.24 1.21
CA LEU A 33 8.85 14.98 0.61
C LEU A 33 9.54 13.73 1.18
N LEU A 34 10.62 13.91 1.94
CA LEU A 34 11.39 12.79 2.48
C LEU A 34 10.69 12.24 3.72
N VAL A 35 10.54 10.92 3.75
CA VAL A 35 10.04 10.17 4.89
C VAL A 35 11.16 9.28 5.40
N ARG A 36 11.52 9.40 6.68
CA ARG A 36 12.49 8.52 7.31
C ARG A 36 11.92 7.10 7.40
N ILE A 37 12.69 6.12 6.95
CA ILE A 37 12.31 4.70 7.07
C ILE A 37 12.95 4.09 8.33
N PRO A 38 12.29 3.10 8.97
CA PRO A 38 12.85 2.41 10.13
C PRO A 38 14.21 1.74 9.85
N ASP A 39 15.04 1.60 10.88
CA ASP A 39 16.38 1.00 10.75
C ASP A 39 16.33 -0.50 10.37
N ASP A 40 15.25 -1.18 10.75
CA ASP A 40 14.99 -2.59 10.44
C ASP A 40 14.33 -2.81 9.07
N MET A 41 13.98 -1.73 8.35
CA MET A 41 13.39 -1.78 7.02
C MET A 41 14.44 -1.52 5.94
N ASP A 42 14.67 -2.48 5.04
CA ASP A 42 15.56 -2.29 3.89
C ASP A 42 15.07 -1.20 2.90
N PHE A 43 15.98 -0.73 2.04
CA PHE A 43 15.67 0.34 1.11
C PHE A 43 14.69 -0.11 0.02
N GLU A 44 14.77 -1.36 -0.40
CA GLU A 44 13.90 -1.98 -1.39
C GLU A 44 12.43 -1.95 -0.94
N THR A 45 12.18 -2.35 0.31
CA THR A 45 10.85 -2.29 0.94
C THR A 45 10.38 -0.86 1.09
N GLY A 46 11.25 0.04 1.58
CA GLY A 46 10.90 1.46 1.71
C GLY A 46 10.51 2.10 0.38
N ALA A 47 11.28 1.83 -0.69
CA ALA A 47 11.03 2.36 -2.02
C ALA A 47 9.77 1.77 -2.68
N ALA A 48 9.52 0.46 -2.50
CA ALA A 48 8.38 -0.21 -3.11
C ALA A 48 7.04 0.17 -2.45
N THR A 49 7.05 0.47 -1.14
CA THR A 49 5.82 0.59 -0.37
C THR A 49 5.26 2.01 -0.30
N LEU A 50 6.09 3.05 -0.34
CA LEU A 50 5.69 4.38 0.12
C LEU A 50 4.46 4.95 -0.61
N LEU A 51 4.49 5.03 -1.94
CA LEU A 51 3.35 5.55 -2.72
C LEU A 51 2.08 4.71 -2.55
N GLN A 52 2.23 3.38 -2.49
CA GLN A 52 1.11 2.46 -2.35
C GLN A 52 0.49 2.54 -0.95
N ALA A 53 1.32 2.64 0.09
CA ALA A 53 0.92 2.77 1.48
C ALA A 53 0.24 4.13 1.75
N MET A 54 0.75 5.23 1.18
CA MET A 54 0.11 6.54 1.25
C MET A 54 -1.30 6.50 0.67
N THR A 55 -1.47 5.86 -0.49
CA THR A 55 -2.79 5.72 -1.13
C THR A 55 -3.74 4.90 -0.26
N ALA A 56 -3.28 3.76 0.26
CA ALA A 56 -4.09 2.93 1.16
C ALA A 56 -4.48 3.67 2.45
N HIS A 57 -3.53 4.40 3.05
CA HIS A 57 -3.75 5.20 4.25
C HIS A 57 -4.81 6.29 4.00
N PHE A 58 -4.70 7.02 2.88
CA PHE A 58 -5.66 8.05 2.49
C PHE A 58 -7.08 7.49 2.37
N LEU A 59 -7.25 6.33 1.71
CA LEU A 59 -8.55 5.67 1.57
C LEU A 59 -9.16 5.27 2.92
N VAL A 60 -8.32 4.91 3.87
CA VAL A 60 -8.74 4.41 5.18
C VAL A 60 -9.06 5.54 6.16
N ASN A 61 -8.30 6.64 6.14
CA ASN A 61 -8.36 7.67 7.16
C ASN A 61 -9.04 8.96 6.70
N ASP A 62 -8.97 9.29 5.40
CA ASP A 62 -9.31 10.64 4.93
C ASP A 62 -10.54 10.68 4.01
N ILE A 63 -10.96 9.55 3.43
CA ILE A 63 -12.13 9.49 2.54
C ILE A 63 -13.45 9.39 3.31
N ALA A 64 -13.51 8.51 4.30
CA ALA A 64 -14.72 8.27 5.07
C ALA A 64 -14.39 7.72 6.47
N PRO A 65 -15.22 8.02 7.48
CA PRO A 65 -15.04 7.44 8.81
C PRO A 65 -15.42 5.96 8.79
N LEU A 66 -14.41 5.09 8.70
CA LEU A 66 -14.59 3.64 8.77
C LEU A 66 -14.78 3.19 10.22
N GLN A 67 -15.66 2.21 10.43
CA GLN A 67 -15.96 1.64 11.74
C GLN A 67 -15.96 0.12 11.69
N ALA A 68 -15.61 -0.48 12.83
CA ALA A 68 -15.66 -1.92 13.02
C ALA A 68 -17.05 -2.48 12.67
N GLY A 69 -17.09 -3.68 12.07
CA GLY A 69 -18.32 -4.32 11.63
C GLY A 69 -18.83 -3.87 10.25
N GLN A 70 -18.25 -2.82 9.65
CA GLN A 70 -18.53 -2.47 8.26
C GLN A 70 -17.87 -3.47 7.29
N ARG A 71 -18.27 -3.40 6.02
CA ARG A 71 -17.83 -4.30 4.96
C ARG A 71 -17.20 -3.51 3.83
N ALA A 72 -16.10 -4.00 3.27
CA ALA A 72 -15.39 -3.37 2.16
C ALA A 72 -15.10 -4.38 1.05
N LEU A 73 -15.10 -3.90 -0.20
CA LEU A 73 -14.64 -4.65 -1.36
C LEU A 73 -13.34 -4.03 -1.88
N VAL A 74 -12.25 -4.80 -1.87
CA VAL A 74 -10.96 -4.40 -2.43
C VAL A 74 -10.77 -5.08 -3.79
N HIS A 75 -10.75 -4.30 -4.86
CA HIS A 75 -10.45 -4.86 -6.18
C HIS A 75 -8.97 -5.16 -6.34
N ALA A 76 -8.65 -6.26 -7.02
CA ALA A 76 -7.28 -6.70 -7.28
C ALA A 76 -6.42 -6.75 -6.00
N GLY A 77 -6.97 -7.28 -4.89
CA GLY A 77 -6.37 -7.11 -3.56
C GLY A 77 -5.05 -7.85 -3.34
N ALA A 78 -4.59 -8.66 -4.29
CA ALA A 78 -3.25 -9.25 -4.27
C ALA A 78 -2.18 -8.38 -4.97
N GLY A 79 -2.51 -7.15 -5.36
CA GLY A 79 -1.54 -6.15 -5.83
C GLY A 79 -0.86 -5.41 -4.67
N GLY A 80 0.21 -4.66 -4.94
CA GLY A 80 1.02 -4.01 -3.91
C GLY A 80 0.23 -3.10 -2.96
N MET A 81 -0.62 -2.22 -3.50
CA MET A 81 -1.52 -1.41 -2.66
C MET A 81 -2.64 -2.25 -2.02
N GLY A 82 -3.20 -3.21 -2.76
CA GLY A 82 -4.31 -4.04 -2.29
C GLY A 82 -3.99 -4.82 -1.01
N LEU A 83 -2.79 -5.40 -0.93
CA LEU A 83 -2.34 -6.14 0.24
C LEU A 83 -2.19 -5.23 1.47
N LEU A 84 -1.74 -3.99 1.29
CA LEU A 84 -1.63 -3.01 2.37
C LEU A 84 -3.02 -2.55 2.82
N LEU A 85 -3.91 -2.24 1.88
CA LEU A 85 -5.26 -1.78 2.16
C LEU A 85 -6.07 -2.84 2.93
N ILE A 86 -5.99 -4.12 2.52
CA ILE A 86 -6.65 -5.22 3.25
C ILE A 86 -6.20 -5.21 4.71
N GLN A 87 -4.88 -5.22 4.96
CA GLN A 87 -4.35 -5.22 6.34
C GLN A 87 -4.84 -4.03 7.16
N MET A 88 -4.87 -2.82 6.58
CA MET A 88 -5.36 -1.62 7.27
C MET A 88 -6.86 -1.70 7.60
N LEU A 89 -7.69 -2.14 6.65
CA LEU A 89 -9.13 -2.33 6.87
C LEU A 89 -9.40 -3.39 7.95
N LYS A 90 -8.61 -4.47 7.97
CA LYS A 90 -8.71 -5.51 9.00
C LYS A 90 -8.32 -5.01 10.38
N ARG A 91 -7.33 -4.12 10.50
CA ARG A 91 -6.96 -3.50 11.79
C ARG A 91 -8.09 -2.65 12.39
N ILE A 92 -8.97 -2.09 11.56
CA ILE A 92 -10.17 -1.36 12.01
C ILE A 92 -11.31 -2.31 12.41
N GLY A 93 -11.25 -3.58 11.98
CA GLY A 93 -12.28 -4.57 12.26
C GLY A 93 -13.35 -4.65 11.17
N LEU A 94 -13.03 -4.29 9.92
CA LEU A 94 -13.93 -4.50 8.80
C LEU A 94 -13.91 -5.95 8.31
N HIS A 95 -15.01 -6.36 7.69
CA HIS A 95 -15.08 -7.56 6.86
C HIS A 95 -14.67 -7.20 5.42
N VAL A 96 -13.64 -7.87 4.90
CA VAL A 96 -13.00 -7.51 3.64
C VAL A 96 -13.24 -8.60 2.59
N TYR A 97 -13.99 -8.22 1.55
CA TYR A 97 -14.09 -8.94 0.28
C TYR A 97 -12.96 -8.48 -0.64
N THR A 98 -12.45 -9.38 -1.48
CA THR A 98 -11.46 -8.99 -2.49
C THR A 98 -11.59 -9.77 -3.79
N THR A 99 -11.17 -9.17 -4.90
CA THR A 99 -11.09 -9.85 -6.21
C THR A 99 -9.65 -10.16 -6.60
N VAL A 100 -9.42 -11.34 -7.18
CA VAL A 100 -8.10 -11.78 -7.64
C VAL A 100 -8.19 -12.61 -8.93
N SER A 101 -7.07 -12.75 -9.65
CA SER A 101 -7.03 -13.41 -10.96
C SER A 101 -6.53 -14.87 -10.92
N THR A 102 -5.83 -15.28 -9.86
CA THR A 102 -5.23 -16.63 -9.73
C THR A 102 -5.38 -17.17 -8.31
N GLY A 103 -5.23 -18.50 -8.15
CA GLY A 103 -5.24 -19.15 -6.84
C GLY A 103 -4.12 -18.67 -5.91
N GLU A 104 -2.89 -18.53 -6.43
CA GLU A 104 -1.75 -17.98 -5.68
C GLU A 104 -2.03 -16.57 -5.14
N LYS A 105 -2.64 -15.70 -5.96
CA LYS A 105 -3.09 -14.37 -5.53
C LYS A 105 -4.19 -14.45 -4.49
N ALA A 106 -5.03 -15.48 -4.53
CA ALA A 106 -6.02 -15.69 -3.49
C ALA A 106 -5.36 -16.00 -2.14
N GLU A 107 -4.34 -16.86 -2.13
CA GLU A 107 -3.58 -17.15 -0.91
C GLU A 107 -2.87 -15.91 -0.36
N MET A 108 -2.23 -15.11 -1.22
CA MET A 108 -1.63 -13.84 -0.79
C MET A 108 -2.67 -12.90 -0.16
N ALA A 109 -3.85 -12.76 -0.77
CA ALA A 109 -4.89 -11.89 -0.24
C ALA A 109 -5.48 -12.39 1.08
N ARG A 110 -5.62 -13.71 1.27
CA ARG A 110 -6.01 -14.30 2.57
C ARG A 110 -4.92 -14.10 3.62
N GLY A 111 -3.65 -14.26 3.25
CA GLY A 111 -2.51 -13.97 4.12
C GLY A 111 -2.48 -12.51 4.60
N ALA A 112 -2.94 -11.58 3.76
CA ALA A 112 -3.13 -10.18 4.15
C ALA A 112 -4.36 -9.93 5.06
N GLY A 113 -5.23 -10.94 5.23
CA GLY A 113 -6.38 -10.90 6.13
C GLY A 113 -7.75 -10.76 5.44
N ALA A 114 -7.85 -10.89 4.12
CA ALA A 114 -9.15 -10.87 3.45
C ALA A 114 -10.02 -12.05 3.91
N ASP A 115 -11.28 -11.77 4.24
CA ASP A 115 -12.23 -12.78 4.72
C ASP A 115 -12.80 -13.60 3.55
N ASP A 116 -13.12 -12.92 2.44
CA ASP A 116 -13.73 -13.53 1.26
C ASP A 116 -12.96 -13.16 -0.01
N VAL A 117 -12.50 -14.18 -0.74
CA VAL A 117 -11.73 -13.98 -1.98
C VAL A 117 -12.49 -14.48 -3.20
N ILE A 118 -12.77 -13.56 -4.12
CA ILE A 118 -13.46 -13.81 -5.38
C ILE A 118 -12.43 -14.01 -6.50
N LEU A 119 -12.25 -15.26 -6.91
CA LEU A 119 -11.50 -15.60 -8.11
C LEU A 119 -12.39 -15.35 -9.34
N TRP A 120 -12.18 -14.25 -10.06
CA TRP A 120 -13.11 -13.89 -11.15
C TRP A 120 -12.87 -14.67 -12.45
N THR A 121 -11.69 -15.28 -12.61
CA THR A 121 -11.34 -16.12 -13.77
C THR A 121 -12.03 -17.48 -13.77
N SER A 122 -12.56 -17.94 -12.63
CA SER A 122 -13.32 -19.21 -12.54
C SER A 122 -14.82 -19.03 -12.81
N ARG A 123 -15.32 -17.81 -12.99
CA ARG A 123 -16.69 -17.61 -13.45
C ARG A 123 -16.79 -18.09 -14.90
N LYS A 124 -17.48 -19.22 -15.10
CA LYS A 124 -18.07 -19.53 -16.41
C LYS A 124 -18.84 -18.29 -16.85
N LYS A 125 -18.51 -17.72 -18.02
CA LYS A 125 -19.37 -16.69 -18.64
C LYS A 125 -20.77 -17.28 -18.63
N SER A 126 -21.71 -16.62 -17.95
CA SER A 126 -23.12 -16.96 -18.10
C SER A 126 -23.38 -16.88 -19.60
N ALA A 127 -23.73 -18.01 -20.21
CA ALA A 127 -24.24 -18.00 -21.57
C ALA A 127 -25.52 -17.16 -21.52
N ALA A 128 -25.43 -15.96 -22.09
CA ALA A 128 -26.60 -15.18 -22.50
C ALA A 128 -26.98 -15.63 -23.90
#